data_AF-A0A1C5MAT1-F1
#
_entry.id   AF-A0A1C5MAT1-F1
#
_cell.length_a   1.000
_cell.length_b   1.000
_cell.length_c   1.000
_cell.angle_alpha   90.00
_cell.angle_beta   90.00
_cell.angle_gamma   90.00
#
_symmetry.space_group_name_H-M   'P 1'
#
loop_
_entity.id
_entity.type
_entity.pdbx_description
1 polymer ?
#
loop_
_entity_poly.entity_id
_entity_poly.type
_entity_poly.pdbx_seq_one_letter_code
_entity_poly.pdbx_strand_id
1 'polypeptide(L)'
;MDERLSERSVECEGQPAERGSRPVEPEGRPAGRGEGPITQHYKFFNHTACEFYPCHDMPAEQLNCLFCFCPLYCLGSTCGGNFSYIGDIKDCSACTLPHRVENYEYLMRQFERVSNLAKSTGQAPRGRAVCENDGTD
;
A
#
# COMPACT_ATOMS: atom_id res chain seq x y z
N MET A 1 13.12 7.85 -62.78
CA MET A 1 11.81 8.51 -62.54
C MET A 1 10.84 7.39 -62.18
N ASP A 2 11.20 6.56 -61.20
CA ASP A 2 11.01 6.80 -59.74
C ASP A 2 9.53 6.82 -59.42
N GLU A 3 9.01 6.18 -58.40
CA GLU A 3 9.52 5.35 -57.31
C GLU A 3 8.22 4.73 -56.78
N ARG A 4 8.11 3.41 -56.64
CA ARG A 4 6.96 2.81 -55.95
C ARG A 4 7.50 2.01 -54.78
N LEU A 5 7.40 2.63 -53.61
CA LEU A 5 7.63 2.02 -52.30
C LEU A 5 7.01 0.62 -52.26
N SER A 6 7.82 -0.37 -51.89
CA SER A 6 7.34 -1.64 -51.34
C SER A 6 8.10 -1.91 -50.04
N GLU A 7 7.32 -1.91 -48.98
CA GLU A 7 7.67 -2.17 -47.59
C GLU A 7 8.48 -3.48 -47.48
N ARG A 8 9.68 -3.40 -46.90
CA ARG A 8 10.45 -4.57 -46.50
C ARG A 8 10.01 -4.98 -45.09
N SER A 9 9.03 -5.87 -45.05
CA SER A 9 8.79 -6.73 -43.88
C SER A 9 10.05 -7.56 -43.64
N VAL A 10 10.70 -7.37 -42.49
CA VAL A 10 11.74 -8.27 -42.01
C VAL A 10 11.06 -9.21 -41.03
N GLU A 11 10.70 -10.40 -41.50
CA GLU A 11 10.22 -11.49 -40.66
C GLU A 11 11.41 -12.00 -39.83
N CYS A 12 11.30 -11.90 -38.50
CA CYS A 12 12.26 -12.44 -37.56
C CYS A 12 11.82 -13.87 -37.21
N GLU A 13 12.45 -14.87 -37.81
CA GLU A 13 12.21 -16.28 -37.47
C GLU A 13 12.80 -16.59 -36.09
N GLY A 14 11.96 -16.52 -35.06
CA GLY A 14 12.30 -16.94 -33.70
C GLY A 14 12.24 -18.46 -33.56
N GLN A 15 13.31 -19.07 -33.06
CA GLN A 15 13.32 -20.49 -32.66
C GLN A 15 12.34 -20.74 -31.50
N PRO A 16 11.63 -21.89 -31.45
CA PRO A 16 10.71 -22.17 -30.37
C PRO A 16 11.46 -22.45 -29.07
N ALA A 17 11.10 -21.72 -28.01
CA ALA A 17 11.57 -22.01 -26.66
C ALA A 17 10.84 -23.27 -26.13
N GLU A 18 11.54 -24.39 -26.11
CA GLU A 18 11.08 -25.62 -25.47
C GLU A 18 10.76 -25.34 -23.99
N ARG A 19 9.47 -25.48 -23.63
CA ARG A 19 8.99 -25.33 -22.25
C ARG A 19 9.46 -26.53 -21.44
N GLY A 20 10.66 -26.43 -20.88
CA GLY A 20 11.19 -27.41 -19.94
C GLY A 20 10.29 -27.53 -18.71
N SER A 21 9.51 -28.60 -18.65
CA SER A 21 8.78 -29.02 -17.45
C SER A 21 9.79 -29.44 -16.39
N ARG A 22 10.23 -28.48 -15.56
CA ARG A 22 10.92 -28.82 -14.31
C ARG A 22 9.87 -29.41 -13.36
N PRO A 23 10.09 -30.62 -12.80
CA PRO A 23 9.25 -31.12 -11.73
C PRO A 23 9.27 -30.11 -10.58
N VAL A 24 8.09 -29.59 -10.23
CA VAL A 24 7.90 -28.84 -8.99
C VAL A 24 7.73 -29.88 -7.88
N GLU A 25 8.84 -30.23 -7.24
CA GLU A 25 8.80 -30.90 -5.93
C GLU A 25 8.06 -29.99 -4.92
N PRO A 26 7.27 -30.54 -3.98
CA PRO A 26 6.54 -29.77 -2.99
C PRO A 26 7.48 -29.41 -1.84
N GLU A 27 8.53 -28.65 -2.12
CA GLU A 27 9.37 -28.07 -1.09
C GLU A 27 8.57 -26.92 -0.46
N GLY A 28 7.91 -27.23 0.66
CA GLY A 28 7.21 -26.25 1.47
C GLY A 28 8.09 -25.04 1.72
N ARG A 29 7.52 -23.84 1.53
CA ARG A 29 8.17 -22.55 1.84
C ARG A 29 8.86 -22.66 3.20
N PRO A 30 10.18 -22.41 3.33
CA PRO A 30 10.87 -22.59 4.58
C PRO A 30 10.25 -21.67 5.64
N ALA A 31 9.69 -22.29 6.68
CA ALA A 31 9.25 -21.62 7.89
C ALA A 31 10.51 -21.19 8.66
N GLY A 32 11.00 -19.98 8.38
CA GLY A 32 12.25 -19.52 8.96
C GLY A 32 12.64 -18.11 8.52
N ARG A 33 11.81 -17.12 8.87
CA ARG A 33 12.25 -15.72 8.95
C ARG A 33 11.72 -15.13 10.25
N GLY A 34 12.42 -15.33 11.36
CA GLY A 34 12.05 -14.63 12.60
C GLY A 34 12.54 -15.28 13.88
N GLU A 35 13.85 -15.26 14.13
CA GLU A 35 14.42 -15.40 15.48
C GLU A 35 15.22 -14.14 15.83
N GLY A 36 14.65 -12.98 15.52
CA GLY A 36 15.10 -11.69 16.04
C GLY A 36 14.32 -11.33 17.31
N PRO A 37 14.86 -10.47 18.19
CA PRO A 37 14.12 -9.98 19.36
C PRO A 37 12.79 -9.36 18.92
N ILE A 38 11.71 -9.69 19.62
CA ILE A 38 10.39 -9.12 19.38
C ILE A 38 10.41 -7.66 19.87
N THR A 39 10.73 -6.73 18.96
CA THR A 39 10.64 -5.29 19.23
C THR A 39 9.28 -4.74 18.81
N GLN A 40 8.87 -3.61 19.39
CA GLN A 40 7.63 -2.91 19.01
C GLN A 40 7.90 -1.57 18.31
N HIS A 41 9.12 -1.36 17.80
CA HIS A 41 9.48 -0.11 17.11
C HIS A 41 8.62 0.16 15.87
N TYR A 42 8.00 -0.87 15.27
CA TYR A 42 7.06 -0.71 14.16
C TYR A 42 5.80 0.10 14.52
N LYS A 43 5.47 0.26 15.82
CA LYS A 43 4.27 0.99 16.26
C LYS A 43 4.45 2.50 16.27
N PHE A 44 5.70 2.98 16.21
CA PHE A 44 6.03 4.39 16.37
C PHE A 44 7.11 4.83 15.39
N PHE A 45 6.83 5.92 14.70
CA PHE A 45 7.76 6.60 13.81
C PHE A 45 7.56 8.10 13.97
N ASN A 46 8.62 8.88 14.06
CA ASN A 46 8.53 10.33 14.13
C ASN A 46 9.56 10.93 13.17
N HIS A 47 9.08 11.64 12.15
CA HIS A 47 9.91 12.26 11.13
C HIS A 47 10.11 13.75 11.45
N THR A 48 10.97 14.05 12.41
CA THR A 48 11.24 15.44 12.86
C THR A 48 11.80 16.34 11.75
N ALA A 49 12.35 15.76 10.69
CA ALA A 49 12.87 16.48 9.52
C ALA A 49 11.78 16.83 8.48
N CYS A 50 10.51 16.50 8.72
CA CYS A 50 9.42 16.82 7.78
C CYS A 50 9.27 18.34 7.64
N GLU A 51 9.01 18.79 6.41
CA GLU A 51 8.75 20.19 6.06
C GLU A 51 7.50 20.75 6.75
N PHE A 52 6.61 19.86 7.19
CA PHE A 52 5.37 20.20 7.90
C PHE A 52 5.50 20.04 9.42
N TYR A 53 6.66 19.67 9.95
CA TYR A 53 6.83 19.40 11.39
C TYR A 53 6.88 20.70 12.23
N PRO A 54 6.19 20.77 13.38
CA PRO A 54 5.20 19.82 13.88
C PRO A 54 3.88 19.92 13.10
N CYS A 55 3.38 18.79 12.57
CA CYS A 55 2.18 18.81 11.71
C CYS A 55 0.88 19.06 12.49
N HIS A 56 0.90 18.80 13.80
CA HIS A 56 -0.22 19.03 14.71
C HIS A 56 0.26 19.65 16.02
N ASP A 57 -0.62 20.41 16.65
CA ASP A 57 -0.39 20.99 17.98
C ASP A 57 -0.46 19.91 19.08
N MET A 58 0.67 19.23 19.31
CA MET A 58 0.86 18.22 20.34
C MET A 58 2.35 18.01 20.65
N PRO A 59 2.73 17.40 21.79
CA PRO A 59 4.13 17.15 22.14
C PRO A 59 4.85 16.29 21.10
N ALA A 60 6.07 16.70 20.75
CA ALA A 60 6.92 16.05 19.75
C ALA A 60 7.12 14.55 20.02
N GLU A 61 7.26 14.17 21.28
CA GLU A 61 7.51 12.79 21.73
C GLU A 61 6.25 11.90 21.61
N GLN A 62 5.07 12.51 21.57
CA GLN A 62 3.79 11.82 21.44
C GLN A 62 3.31 11.75 19.98
N LEU A 63 3.89 12.58 19.10
CA LEU A 63 3.55 12.65 17.70
C LEU A 63 4.06 11.41 16.95
N ASN A 64 3.16 10.72 16.26
CA ASN A 64 3.44 9.54 15.45
C ASN A 64 3.13 9.86 13.98
N CYS A 65 4.11 9.70 13.11
CA CYS A 65 4.04 9.92 11.67
C CYS A 65 3.63 8.65 10.89
N LEU A 66 3.47 7.50 11.57
CA LEU A 66 3.12 6.23 10.93
C LEU A 66 1.83 6.32 10.10
N PHE A 67 0.87 7.14 10.55
CA PHE A 67 -0.42 7.34 9.91
C PHE A 67 -0.62 8.82 9.54
N CYS A 68 0.35 9.42 8.85
CA CYS A 68 0.25 10.82 8.39
C CYS A 68 -0.96 11.11 7.49
N PHE A 69 -1.55 10.08 6.87
CA PHE A 69 -2.88 10.14 6.29
C PHE A 69 -3.88 9.44 7.20
N CYS A 70 -5.14 9.83 7.17
CA CYS A 70 -6.18 9.16 7.97
C CYS A 70 -6.49 7.76 7.39
N PRO A 71 -6.10 6.65 8.05
CA PRO A 71 -6.38 5.31 7.53
C PRO A 71 -7.87 4.96 7.62
N LEU A 72 -8.65 5.77 8.34
CA LEU A 72 -10.09 5.59 8.58
C LEU A 72 -10.95 6.55 7.75
N TYR A 73 -10.37 7.21 6.74
CA TYR A 73 -11.06 8.20 5.91
C TYR A 73 -12.39 7.66 5.36
N CYS A 74 -12.34 6.47 4.74
CA CYS A 74 -13.46 5.81 4.08
C CYS A 74 -14.61 5.40 5.01
N LEU A 75 -14.42 5.41 6.34
CA LEU A 75 -15.50 5.17 7.30
C LEU A 75 -16.43 6.39 7.46
N GLY A 76 -16.14 7.49 6.75
CA GLY A 76 -16.97 8.69 6.74
C GLY A 76 -17.15 9.26 8.14
N SER A 77 -18.39 9.63 8.48
CA SER A 77 -18.74 10.18 9.79
C SER A 77 -18.59 9.21 10.97
N THR A 78 -18.47 7.90 10.69
CA THR A 78 -18.39 6.85 11.71
C THR A 78 -16.96 6.45 12.08
N CYS A 79 -15.96 7.22 11.63
CA CYS A 79 -14.54 6.89 11.85
C CYS A 79 -14.05 7.12 13.29
N GLY A 80 -14.81 7.87 14.11
CA GLY A 80 -14.46 8.16 15.51
C GLY A 80 -13.34 9.19 15.72
N GLY A 81 -12.92 9.89 14.65
CA GLY A 81 -11.92 10.95 14.72
C GLY A 81 -12.53 12.35 14.77
N ASN A 82 -11.66 13.35 14.99
CA ASN A 82 -12.03 14.75 15.02
C ASN A 82 -11.81 15.40 13.63
N PHE A 83 -12.71 15.13 12.70
CA PHE A 83 -12.68 15.67 11.34
C PHE A 83 -13.74 16.76 11.16
N SER A 84 -13.61 17.53 10.09
CA SER A 84 -14.68 18.38 9.57
C SER A 84 -14.99 18.01 8.11
N TYR A 85 -16.05 18.58 7.52
CA TYR A 85 -16.32 18.45 6.10
C TYR A 85 -16.24 19.83 5.45
N ILE A 86 -15.52 19.92 4.33
CA ILE A 86 -15.48 21.08 3.45
C ILE A 86 -16.21 20.67 2.17
N GLY A 87 -17.51 20.97 2.11
CA GLY A 87 -18.39 20.39 1.09
C GLY A 87 -18.56 18.88 1.31
N ASP A 88 -18.19 18.08 0.32
CA ASP A 88 -18.19 16.61 0.35
C ASP A 88 -16.81 16.01 0.70
N ILE A 89 -15.78 16.83 0.83
CA ILE A 89 -14.42 16.41 1.20
C ILE A 89 -14.32 16.37 2.73
N LYS A 90 -13.87 15.22 3.25
CA LYS A 90 -13.61 15.05 4.69
C LYS A 90 -12.22 15.61 5.01
N ASP A 91 -12.15 16.65 5.82
CA ASP A 91 -10.91 17.24 6.26
C ASP A 91 -10.49 16.70 7.64
N CYS A 92 -9.34 16.02 7.66
CA CYS A 92 -8.73 15.45 8.86
C CYS A 92 -7.51 16.26 9.35
N SER A 93 -7.23 17.45 8.79
CA SER A 93 -6.05 18.26 9.11
C SER A 93 -5.96 18.69 10.58
N ALA A 94 -7.07 18.73 11.31
CA ALA A 94 -7.12 19.01 12.75
C ALA A 94 -7.23 17.74 13.63
N CYS A 95 -7.24 16.55 13.02
CA CYS A 95 -7.44 15.29 13.72
C CYS A 95 -6.12 14.72 14.23
N THR A 96 -5.93 14.70 15.55
CA THR A 96 -4.73 14.12 16.18
C THR A 96 -4.86 12.63 16.50
N LEU A 97 -6.02 12.02 16.22
CA LEU A 97 -6.27 10.59 16.48
C LEU A 97 -5.21 9.66 15.87
N PRO A 98 -4.84 9.75 14.57
CA PRO A 98 -3.84 8.85 13.98
C PRO A 98 -2.40 9.16 14.43
N HIS A 99 -2.20 10.31 15.05
CA HIS A 99 -0.90 10.87 15.39
C HIS A 99 -0.48 10.67 16.84
N ARG A 100 -1.32 10.07 17.67
CA ARG A 100 -0.98 9.73 19.06
C ARG A 100 -0.31 8.37 19.13
N VAL A 101 0.85 8.29 19.78
CA VAL A 101 1.62 7.05 19.94
C VAL A 101 0.79 5.91 20.57
N GLU A 102 -0.08 6.24 21.51
CA GLU A 102 -0.97 5.33 22.21
C GLU A 102 -2.10 4.74 21.34
N ASN A 103 -2.37 5.33 20.18
CA ASN A 103 -3.51 4.95 19.34
C ASN A 103 -3.20 3.87 18.30
N TYR A 104 -1.96 3.37 18.20
CA TYR A 104 -1.61 2.32 17.23
C TYR A 104 -2.59 1.14 17.27
N GLU A 105 -2.82 0.56 18.44
CA GLU A 105 -3.70 -0.60 18.61
C GLU A 105 -5.17 -0.26 18.30
N TYR A 106 -5.59 0.96 18.64
CA TYR A 106 -6.94 1.43 18.32
C TYR A 106 -7.15 1.53 16.80
N LEU A 107 -6.19 2.10 16.08
CA LEU A 107 -6.26 2.26 14.63
C LEU A 107 -6.26 0.91 13.94
N MET A 108 -5.44 -0.05 14.38
CA MET A 108 -5.42 -1.40 13.83
C MET A 108 -6.77 -2.11 14.01
N ARG A 109 -7.42 -1.96 15.18
CA ARG A 109 -8.79 -2.48 15.38
C ARG A 109 -9.81 -1.79 14.48
N GLN A 110 -9.74 -0.47 14.31
CA GLN A 110 -10.66 0.24 13.41
C GLN A 110 -10.40 -0.08 11.94
N PHE A 111 -9.16 -0.39 11.56
CA PHE A 111 -8.79 -0.76 10.20
C PHE A 111 -9.46 -2.06 9.75
N GLU A 112 -9.85 -2.94 10.68
CA GLU A 112 -10.68 -4.11 10.35
C GLU A 112 -11.99 -3.70 9.66
N ARG A 113 -12.61 -2.59 10.09
CA ARG A 113 -13.83 -2.05 9.46
C ARG A 113 -13.56 -1.59 8.03
N VAL A 114 -12.40 -0.98 7.79
CA VAL A 114 -11.95 -0.56 6.45
C VAL A 114 -11.69 -1.78 5.57
N SER A 115 -11.02 -2.81 6.11
CA SER A 115 -10.79 -4.08 5.41
C SER A 115 -12.10 -4.75 5.02
N ASN A 116 -13.10 -4.75 5.91
CA ASN A 116 -14.41 -5.33 5.62
C ASN A 116 -15.17 -4.54 4.54
N LEU A 117 -15.06 -3.21 4.54
CA LEU A 117 -15.59 -2.37 3.45
C LEU A 117 -14.93 -2.72 2.11
N ALA A 118 -13.60 -2.87 2.07
CA ALA A 118 -12.89 -3.22 0.83
C ALA A 118 -13.32 -4.60 0.29
N LYS A 119 -13.55 -5.58 1.16
CA LYS A 119 -14.04 -6.92 0.79
C LYS A 119 -15.46 -6.88 0.23
N SER A 120 -16.32 -5.98 0.71
CA SER A 120 -17.72 -5.90 0.26
C SER A 120 -17.86 -5.15 -1.06
N THR A 121 -16.93 -4.25 -1.38
CA THR A 121 -16.98 -3.42 -2.60
C THR A 121 -16.24 -4.04 -3.80
N GLY A 122 -15.36 -5.03 -3.58
CA GLY A 122 -14.58 -5.65 -4.65
C GLY A 122 -14.64 -7.18 -4.63
N GLN A 123 -15.17 -7.79 -5.70
CA GLN A 123 -14.85 -9.18 -5.98
C GLN A 123 -13.35 -9.24 -6.32
N ALA A 124 -12.56 -9.87 -5.46
CA ALA A 124 -11.19 -10.20 -5.82
C ALA A 124 -11.23 -11.04 -7.11
N PRO A 125 -10.48 -10.70 -8.17
CA PRO A 125 -10.36 -11.59 -9.31
C PRO A 125 -9.90 -12.95 -8.80
N ARG A 126 -10.50 -14.03 -9.29
CA ARG A 126 -10.04 -15.39 -8.99
C ARG A 126 -8.68 -15.58 -9.67
N GLY A 127 -7.60 -15.24 -8.96
CA GLY A 127 -6.23 -15.34 -9.45
C GLY A 127 -5.32 -14.31 -8.79
N ARG A 128 -4.04 -14.66 -8.59
CA ARG A 128 -3.02 -13.73 -8.13
C ARG A 128 -2.79 -12.71 -9.25
N ALA A 129 -3.01 -11.43 -8.98
CA ALA A 129 -2.53 -10.37 -9.88
C ALA A 129 -1.01 -10.53 -10.02
N VAL A 130 -0.57 -10.86 -11.22
CA VAL A 130 0.84 -10.89 -11.57
C VAL A 130 1.21 -9.43 -11.85
N CYS A 131 2.19 -8.91 -11.13
CA CYS A 131 2.83 -7.67 -11.56
C CYS A 131 3.57 -8.00 -12.86
N GLU A 132 2.97 -7.64 -13.99
CA GLU A 132 3.70 -7.59 -15.25
C GLU A 132 4.60 -6.36 -15.15
N ASN A 133 5.88 -6.57 -14.85
CA ASN A 133 6.88 -5.54 -15.02
C ASN A 133 7.11 -5.42 -16.53
N ASP A 134 6.62 -4.35 -17.14
CA ASP A 134 6.74 -4.03 -18.57
C ASP A 134 8.13 -3.50 -18.97
N GLY A 135 9.13 -3.68 -18.09
CA GLY A 135 10.55 -3.60 -18.45
C GLY A 135 10.98 -2.27 -19.07
N THR A 136 10.35 -1.17 -18.68
CA THR A 136 10.79 0.19 -19.03
C THR A 136 11.35 0.90 -17.81
N ASP A 137 12.56 0.49 -17.41
CA ASP A 137 13.54 1.31 -16.68
C ASP A 137 14.91 1.11 -17.31
#